data_AF-A0A0K9GSF7-F1
#
_entry.id   AF-A0A0K9GSF7-F1
#
_cell.length_a   1.000
_cell.length_b   1.000
_cell.length_c   1.000
_cell.angle_alpha   90.00
_cell.angle_beta   90.00
_cell.angle_gamma   90.00
#
_symmetry.space_group_name_H-M   'P 1'
#
loop_
_entity.id
_entity.type
_entity.pdbx_description
1 polymer ?
#
loop_
_entity_poly.entity_id
_entity_poly.type
_entity_poly.pdbx_seq_one_letter_code
_entity_poly.pdbx_strand_id
1 'polypeptide(L)'
;MTIKSGIFNSVNGDRKYKADDFASYFATFISNGVFPNPSTGFQVVTNGDMTVSLKAGKAWIKGYYITNDADFTLTIGVADGVLNRIDRIVLRLDYLNRMITPLVKKGSFASSPVAPQLQRDADAYELALADIYISKGSISILQANITDLRLNKDLCGMVHSTVDQVDTTTIFNQYQSWFNNMKTGKEADFDQWFQSIRDILDTNAAGNLQNQIDDLAQTDTEMREYSMYKSGKDPDGIFTTVELKRANGTLYLKSVLSSGIAPLYTTRTATWYENDGTTIYRQKVYSRTYDGSGTLVSEVLV
;
A
#
# COMPACT_ATOMS: atom_id res chain seq x y z
N MET A 1 17.57 23.98 -18.78
CA MET A 1 17.41 22.54 -19.08
C MET A 1 17.86 22.33 -20.50
N THR A 2 18.80 21.42 -20.74
CA THR A 2 19.33 21.15 -22.09
C THR A 2 19.10 19.69 -22.40
N ILE A 3 18.24 19.42 -23.38
CA ILE A 3 18.03 18.07 -23.92
C ILE A 3 19.02 17.88 -25.05
N LYS A 4 19.79 16.79 -25.01
CA LYS A 4 20.81 16.48 -26.03
C LYS A 4 20.59 15.08 -26.58
N SER A 5 20.63 14.95 -27.91
CA SER A 5 20.58 13.68 -28.63
C SER A 5 21.83 13.54 -29.49
N GLY A 6 22.44 12.36 -29.53
CA GLY A 6 23.75 12.13 -30.17
C GLY A 6 23.77 10.94 -31.12
N ILE A 7 24.91 10.73 -31.79
CA ILE A 7 25.19 9.60 -32.69
C ILE A 7 24.27 9.55 -33.92
N PHE A 8 23.92 10.71 -34.47
CA PHE A 8 23.27 10.81 -35.77
C PHE A 8 24.24 11.20 -36.88
N ASN A 9 23.91 10.82 -38.12
CA ASN A 9 24.65 11.18 -39.33
C ASN A 9 24.73 12.70 -39.50
N SER A 10 25.89 13.21 -39.88
CA SER A 10 26.07 14.63 -40.18
C SER A 10 25.43 14.98 -41.53
N VAL A 11 24.76 16.14 -41.62
CA VAL A 11 24.27 16.71 -42.87
C VAL A 11 25.01 18.03 -43.09
N ASN A 12 25.78 18.13 -44.17
CA ASN A 12 26.60 19.31 -44.47
C ASN A 12 27.58 19.72 -43.34
N GLY A 13 28.03 18.78 -42.51
CA GLY A 13 29.01 19.05 -41.44
C GLY A 13 28.42 19.71 -40.19
N ASP A 14 27.09 19.75 -40.05
CA ASP A 14 26.36 20.37 -38.94
C ASP A 14 26.63 19.69 -37.58
N ARG A 15 26.88 18.38 -37.58
CA ARG A 15 27.14 17.59 -36.37
C ARG A 15 28.63 17.40 -36.12
N LYS A 16 29.09 17.90 -34.98
CA LYS A 16 30.43 17.68 -34.41
C LYS A 16 30.27 17.20 -32.96
N TYR A 17 30.91 16.08 -32.62
CA TYR A 17 30.87 15.51 -31.27
C TYR A 17 32.15 15.87 -30.51
N LYS A 18 31.98 16.27 -29.25
CA LYS A 18 33.11 16.49 -28.34
C LYS A 18 33.54 15.17 -27.70
N ALA A 19 34.76 15.12 -27.15
CA ALA A 19 35.20 13.99 -26.35
C ALA A 19 34.22 13.70 -25.19
N ASP A 20 33.70 14.76 -24.56
CA ASP A 20 32.72 14.69 -23.47
C ASP A 20 31.40 14.03 -23.90
N ASP A 21 31.02 14.13 -25.18
CA ASP A 21 29.81 13.51 -25.71
C ASP A 21 29.95 11.99 -25.78
N PHE A 22 31.14 11.53 -26.18
CA PHE A 22 31.46 10.10 -26.16
C PHE A 22 31.69 9.60 -24.74
N ALA A 23 32.41 10.34 -23.91
CA ALA A 23 32.65 9.95 -22.53
C ALA A 23 31.32 9.82 -21.76
N SER A 24 30.43 10.82 -21.85
CA SER A 24 29.10 10.72 -21.24
C SER A 24 28.27 9.55 -21.78
N TYR A 25 28.34 9.28 -23.09
CA TYR A 25 27.69 8.11 -23.69
C TYR A 25 28.23 6.79 -23.12
N PHE A 26 29.53 6.58 -23.09
CA PHE A 26 30.11 5.36 -22.53
C PHE A 26 29.88 5.21 -21.02
N ALA A 27 29.86 6.33 -20.29
CA ALA A 27 29.55 6.35 -18.87
C ALA A 27 28.12 5.89 -18.54
N THR A 28 27.20 5.84 -19.52
CA THR A 28 25.85 5.29 -19.28
C THR A 28 25.84 3.76 -19.19
N PHE A 29 26.82 3.08 -19.79
CA PHE A 29 26.87 1.61 -19.84
C PHE A 29 28.14 0.98 -19.21
N ILE A 30 29.16 1.76 -18.86
CA ILE A 30 30.41 1.30 -18.24
C ILE A 30 30.65 2.04 -16.92
N SER A 31 30.78 1.29 -15.83
CA SER A 31 31.03 1.87 -14.51
C SER A 31 32.47 2.40 -14.34
N ASN A 32 32.66 3.28 -13.35
CA ASN A 32 33.99 3.68 -12.92
C ASN A 32 34.70 2.52 -12.22
N GLY A 33 35.99 2.34 -12.49
CA GLY A 33 36.80 1.35 -11.79
C GLY A 33 37.99 0.85 -12.59
N VAL A 34 38.66 -0.15 -12.02
CA VAL A 34 39.70 -0.94 -12.67
C VAL A 34 39.10 -2.20 -13.30
N PHE A 35 39.61 -2.65 -14.44
CA PHE A 35 39.14 -3.90 -15.03
C PHE A 35 39.52 -5.11 -14.15
N PRO A 36 38.59 -6.04 -13.89
CA PRO A 36 38.84 -7.17 -13.01
C PRO A 36 39.76 -8.24 -13.63
N ASN A 37 39.96 -8.20 -14.95
CA ASN A 37 40.75 -9.18 -15.69
C ASN A 37 41.88 -8.50 -16.50
N PRO A 38 43.15 -8.90 -16.32
CA PRO A 38 43.62 -9.81 -15.27
C PRO A 38 43.42 -9.21 -13.86
N SER A 39 43.35 -10.05 -12.82
CA SER A 39 43.14 -9.61 -11.42
C SER A 39 44.26 -8.70 -10.89
N THR A 40 45.41 -8.74 -11.55
CA THR A 40 46.58 -7.90 -11.28
C THR A 40 46.48 -6.51 -11.91
N GLY A 41 45.42 -6.22 -12.68
CA GLY A 41 45.21 -4.94 -13.35
C GLY A 41 45.35 -3.77 -12.38
N PHE A 42 46.30 -2.86 -12.62
CA PHE A 42 46.59 -1.72 -11.75
C PHE A 42 46.80 -2.07 -10.26
N GLN A 43 47.27 -3.29 -9.97
CA GLN A 43 47.67 -3.66 -8.62
C GLN A 43 48.94 -2.90 -8.21
N VAL A 44 48.98 -2.44 -6.97
CA VAL A 44 50.18 -1.82 -6.38
C VAL A 44 50.97 -2.90 -5.63
N VAL A 45 52.24 -3.08 -6.03
CA VAL A 45 53.16 -4.08 -5.46
C VAL A 45 54.43 -3.40 -4.98
N THR A 46 54.96 -3.83 -3.83
CA THR A 46 56.22 -3.26 -3.33
C THR A 46 57.43 -3.73 -4.15
N ASN A 47 58.44 -2.86 -4.27
CA ASN A 47 59.76 -3.19 -4.81
C ASN A 47 60.82 -3.48 -3.72
N GLY A 48 60.46 -3.38 -2.43
CA GLY A 48 61.37 -3.60 -1.30
C GLY A 48 62.23 -2.39 -0.93
N ASP A 49 61.98 -1.23 -1.56
CA ASP A 49 62.59 0.07 -1.27
C ASP A 49 61.48 1.13 -1.10
N MET A 50 61.82 2.43 -1.20
CA MET A 50 60.85 3.54 -1.18
C MET A 50 60.17 3.74 -2.55
N THR A 51 59.96 2.67 -3.31
CA THR A 51 59.19 2.68 -4.55
C THR A 51 58.16 1.54 -4.58
N VAL A 52 57.10 1.76 -5.34
CA VAL A 52 56.08 0.73 -5.61
C VAL A 52 55.85 0.62 -7.11
N SER A 53 55.59 -0.59 -7.58
CA SER A 53 55.24 -0.86 -8.96
C SER A 53 53.73 -0.96 -9.11
N LEU A 54 53.17 -0.15 -9.99
CA LEU A 54 51.80 -0.26 -10.45
C LEU A 54 51.77 -1.17 -11.68
N LYS A 55 51.11 -2.33 -11.56
CA LYS A 55 51.06 -3.33 -12.63
C LYS A 55 50.30 -2.84 -13.87
N ALA A 56 50.63 -3.41 -15.02
CA ALA A 56 49.88 -3.23 -16.27
C ALA A 56 48.38 -3.48 -16.04
N GLY A 57 47.52 -2.67 -16.65
CA GLY A 57 46.09 -2.68 -16.37
C GLY A 57 45.29 -1.73 -17.22
N LYS A 58 43.97 -1.77 -17.04
CA LYS A 58 43.02 -0.89 -17.71
C LYS A 58 42.02 -0.36 -16.69
N ALA A 59 41.51 0.85 -16.89
CA ALA A 59 40.51 1.46 -16.03
C ALA A 59 39.60 2.41 -16.81
N TRP A 60 38.40 2.64 -16.26
CA TRP A 60 37.43 3.61 -16.73
C TRP A 60 37.12 4.63 -15.64
N ILE A 61 37.08 5.91 -16.01
CA ILE A 61 36.72 7.01 -15.12
C ILE A 61 35.82 7.96 -15.90
N LYS A 62 34.54 8.06 -15.51
CA LYS A 62 33.52 8.94 -16.11
C LYS A 62 33.46 8.87 -17.64
N GLY A 63 33.62 7.67 -18.19
CA GLY A 63 33.58 7.48 -19.64
C GLY A 63 34.92 7.68 -20.38
N TYR A 64 35.98 8.04 -19.66
CA TYR A 64 37.34 8.10 -20.20
C TYR A 64 38.09 6.83 -19.81
N TYR A 65 38.95 6.33 -20.69
CA TYR A 65 39.69 5.08 -20.46
C TYR A 65 41.19 5.33 -20.36
N ILE A 66 41.87 4.47 -19.61
CA ILE A 66 43.33 4.39 -19.57
C ILE A 66 43.76 2.94 -19.76
N THR A 67 44.87 2.76 -20.46
CA THR A 67 45.59 1.49 -20.55
C THR A 67 47.04 1.72 -20.16
N ASN A 68 47.55 0.89 -19.28
CA ASN A 68 48.96 0.79 -18.95
C ASN A 68 49.43 -0.61 -19.35
N ASP A 69 50.40 -0.72 -20.24
CA ASP A 69 50.84 -1.97 -20.86
C ASP A 69 52.08 -2.58 -20.18
N ALA A 70 52.76 -1.83 -19.30
CA ALA A 70 53.92 -2.28 -18.55
C ALA A 70 53.83 -1.85 -17.07
N ASP A 71 54.70 -2.40 -16.23
CA ASP A 71 54.79 -1.98 -14.83
C ASP A 71 55.30 -0.52 -14.74
N PHE A 72 54.56 0.31 -14.01
CA PHE A 72 54.87 1.72 -13.82
C PHE A 72 55.35 1.98 -12.39
N THR A 73 56.60 2.42 -12.24
CA THR A 73 57.20 2.66 -10.92
C THR A 73 56.82 4.04 -10.39
N LEU A 74 56.28 4.05 -9.17
CA LEU A 74 55.96 5.25 -8.41
C LEU A 74 56.95 5.38 -7.25
N THR A 75 57.61 6.53 -7.17
CA THR A 75 58.49 6.86 -6.04
C THR A 75 57.69 7.41 -4.87
N ILE A 76 57.90 6.83 -3.69
CA ILE A 76 57.31 7.29 -2.44
C ILE A 76 58.32 8.21 -1.77
N GLY A 77 57.86 9.38 -1.29
CA GLY A 77 58.74 10.32 -0.59
C GLY A 77 59.35 9.68 0.66
N VAL A 78 60.54 10.11 1.06
CA VAL A 78 61.19 9.61 2.29
C VAL A 78 60.29 9.73 3.53
N ALA A 79 60.40 8.78 4.46
CA ALA A 79 59.68 8.81 5.73
C ALA A 79 60.16 9.96 6.62
N ASP A 80 59.29 10.43 7.51
CA ASP A 80 59.69 11.36 8.57
C ASP A 80 60.35 10.59 9.72
N GLY A 81 61.29 11.21 10.43
CA GLY A 81 62.01 10.54 11.54
C GLY A 81 61.16 10.31 12.79
N VAL A 82 60.01 11.00 12.92
CA VAL A 82 59.24 11.09 14.18
C VAL A 82 57.79 10.64 14.00
N LEU A 83 57.16 10.98 12.88
CA LEU A 83 55.72 10.78 12.64
C LEU A 83 55.46 9.79 11.49
N ASN A 84 54.30 9.14 11.55
CA ASN A 84 53.81 8.25 10.50
C ASN A 84 53.03 9.05 9.45
N ARG A 85 52.78 8.46 8.28
CA ARG A 85 51.81 8.99 7.31
C ARG A 85 51.20 7.88 6.45
N ILE A 86 50.09 8.19 5.78
CA ILE A 86 49.51 7.32 4.74
C ILE A 86 49.55 8.08 3.43
N ASP A 87 50.27 7.55 2.45
CA ASP A 87 50.25 8.04 1.08
C ASP A 87 49.20 7.23 0.28
N ARG A 88 48.44 7.87 -0.60
CA ARG A 88 47.40 7.22 -1.40
C ARG A 88 47.77 7.20 -2.87
N ILE A 89 47.75 6.02 -3.49
CA ILE A 89 47.94 5.87 -4.93
C ILE A 89 46.59 6.04 -5.61
N VAL A 90 46.49 6.98 -6.54
CA VAL A 90 45.25 7.24 -7.29
C VAL A 90 45.49 7.22 -8.79
N LEU A 91 44.44 6.87 -9.55
CA LEU A 91 44.32 7.27 -10.95
C LEU A 91 43.53 8.58 -11.00
N ARG A 92 44.12 9.62 -11.56
CA ARG A 92 43.49 10.94 -11.69
C ARG A 92 43.15 11.21 -13.14
N LEU A 93 41.86 11.36 -13.43
CA LEU A 93 41.39 12.02 -14.64
C LEU A 93 41.51 13.53 -14.45
N ASP A 94 42.36 14.17 -15.24
CA ASP A 94 42.57 15.62 -15.24
C ASP A 94 41.95 16.22 -16.51
N TYR A 95 40.94 17.08 -16.36
CA TYR A 95 40.24 17.67 -17.50
C TYR A 95 41.03 18.80 -18.18
N LEU A 96 41.94 19.45 -17.45
CA LEU A 96 42.78 20.52 -17.97
C LEU A 96 43.89 19.94 -18.86
N ASN A 97 44.61 18.95 -18.33
CA ASN A 97 45.70 18.26 -19.03
C ASN A 97 45.20 17.16 -19.99
N ARG A 98 43.91 16.81 -19.91
CA ARG A 98 43.23 15.83 -20.77
C ARG A 98 43.88 14.45 -20.73
N MET A 99 44.27 14.02 -19.54
CA MET A 99 44.92 12.73 -19.35
C MET A 99 44.46 12.05 -18.07
N ILE A 100 44.52 10.73 -18.06
CA ILE A 100 44.44 9.94 -16.84
C ILE A 100 45.86 9.53 -16.45
N THR A 101 46.28 9.82 -15.23
CA THR A 101 47.62 9.46 -14.75
C THR A 101 47.61 8.83 -13.37
N PRO A 102 48.45 7.81 -13.12
CA PRO A 102 48.73 7.34 -11.78
C PRO A 102 49.57 8.37 -11.02
N LEU A 103 49.20 8.67 -9.77
CA LEU A 103 49.95 9.59 -8.92
C LEU A 103 49.93 9.17 -7.46
N VAL A 104 50.94 9.63 -6.71
CA VAL A 104 51.03 9.49 -5.26
C VAL A 104 50.48 10.75 -4.59
N LYS A 105 49.38 10.63 -3.87
CA LYS A 105 48.88 11.68 -2.97
C LYS A 105 49.60 11.53 -1.64
N LYS A 106 50.48 12.47 -1.34
CA LYS A 106 51.24 12.47 -0.09
C LYS A 106 50.32 12.77 1.10
N GLY A 107 50.40 11.94 2.14
CA GLY A 107 49.72 12.11 3.40
C GLY A 107 50.31 13.21 4.27
N SER A 108 49.51 13.68 5.22
CA SER A 108 49.99 14.52 6.32
C SER A 108 50.66 13.66 7.39
N PHE A 109 51.71 14.19 8.02
CA PHE A 109 52.40 13.53 9.12
C PHE A 109 51.57 13.56 10.40
N ALA A 110 51.37 12.41 11.05
CA ALA A 110 50.64 12.30 12.30
C ALA A 110 51.02 11.04 13.09
N SER A 111 50.72 11.02 14.39
CA SER A 111 50.85 9.82 15.22
C SER A 111 49.86 8.74 14.80
N SER A 112 48.63 9.15 14.48
CA SER A 112 47.57 8.34 13.85
C SER A 112 47.24 8.92 12.48
N PRO A 113 47.90 8.46 11.40
CA PRO A 113 47.76 9.05 10.09
C PRO A 113 46.44 8.68 9.41
N VAL A 114 45.94 9.60 8.58
CA VAL A 114 44.71 9.42 7.79
C VAL A 114 45.06 9.58 6.30
N ALA A 115 44.46 8.75 5.46
CA ALA A 115 44.67 8.79 4.01
C ALA A 115 44.13 10.11 3.41
N PRO A 116 44.83 10.71 2.42
CA PRO A 116 44.35 11.88 1.70
C PRO A 116 42.97 11.69 1.06
N GLN A 117 42.16 12.74 1.08
CA GLN A 117 40.87 12.76 0.40
C GLN A 117 41.05 12.74 -1.12
N LEU A 118 40.08 12.13 -1.81
CA LEU A 118 40.03 12.12 -3.26
C LEU A 118 39.56 13.47 -3.80
N GLN A 119 40.17 13.92 -4.88
CA GLN A 119 39.68 15.04 -5.65
C GLN A 119 38.63 14.55 -6.65
N ARG A 120 37.39 15.05 -6.51
CA ARG A 120 36.25 14.71 -7.36
C ARG A 120 35.42 15.97 -7.59
N ASP A 121 35.96 16.88 -8.37
CA ASP A 121 35.38 18.19 -8.67
C ASP A 121 35.37 18.46 -10.18
N ALA A 122 35.25 19.73 -10.57
CA ALA A 122 35.19 20.15 -11.97
C ALA A 122 36.56 20.03 -12.69
N ASP A 123 37.67 20.01 -11.94
CA ASP A 123 39.02 20.03 -12.50
C ASP A 123 39.60 18.62 -12.61
N ALA A 124 39.26 17.73 -11.67
CA ALA A 124 39.70 16.35 -11.71
C ALA A 124 38.76 15.35 -11.04
N TYR A 125 38.88 14.09 -11.43
CA TYR A 125 38.21 12.96 -10.78
C TYR A 125 39.18 11.82 -10.51
N GLU A 126 39.26 11.40 -9.24
CA GLU A 126 40.22 10.38 -8.80
C GLU A 126 39.56 9.07 -8.34
N LEU A 127 40.23 7.96 -8.65
CA LEU A 127 39.97 6.62 -8.09
C LEU A 127 41.15 6.18 -7.21
N ALA A 128 40.89 5.70 -5.99
CA ALA A 128 41.95 5.22 -5.09
C ALA A 128 42.32 3.76 -5.37
N LEU A 129 43.56 3.51 -5.80
CA LEU A 129 44.03 2.15 -6.05
C LEU A 129 44.51 1.45 -4.78
N ALA A 130 45.30 2.15 -3.96
CA ALA A 130 45.83 1.60 -2.72
C ALA A 130 46.23 2.70 -1.73
N ASP A 131 46.21 2.38 -0.45
CA ASP A 131 46.80 3.17 0.63
C ASP A 131 48.11 2.53 1.08
N ILE A 132 49.14 3.36 1.25
CA ILE A 132 50.48 2.94 1.67
C ILE A 132 50.75 3.55 3.04
N TYR A 133 50.82 2.69 4.06
CA TYR A 133 51.23 3.08 5.39
C TYR A 133 52.76 3.22 5.48
N ILE A 134 53.22 4.38 5.94
CA ILE A 134 54.64 4.70 6.08
C ILE A 134 54.89 5.00 7.55
N SER A 135 55.55 4.08 8.22
CA SER A 135 56.01 4.30 9.59
C SER A 135 57.15 5.30 9.64
N LYS A 136 57.27 6.02 10.75
CA LYS A 136 58.44 6.86 11.05
C LYS A 136 59.75 6.09 10.83
N GLY A 137 60.73 6.76 10.21
CA GLY A 137 62.06 6.20 9.91
C GLY A 137 62.08 5.05 8.92
N SER A 138 60.99 4.73 8.23
CA SER A 138 60.99 3.63 7.25
C SER A 138 61.88 3.95 6.05
N ILE A 139 62.66 2.95 5.61
CA ILE A 139 63.51 3.00 4.42
C ILE A 139 63.02 2.09 3.29
N SER A 140 61.95 1.33 3.53
CA SER A 140 61.32 0.47 2.54
C SER A 140 59.82 0.34 2.79
N ILE A 141 59.09 -0.03 1.75
CA ILE A 141 57.68 -0.39 1.83
C ILE A 141 57.57 -1.91 1.82
N LEU A 142 56.84 -2.49 2.76
CA LEU A 142 56.50 -3.92 2.74
C LEU A 142 55.13 -4.11 2.08
N GLN A 143 54.87 -5.28 1.50
CA GLN A 143 53.55 -5.55 0.92
C GLN A 143 52.43 -5.44 1.97
N ALA A 144 52.72 -5.77 3.24
CA ALA A 144 51.80 -5.61 4.36
C ALA A 144 51.46 -4.14 4.68
N ASN A 145 52.26 -3.18 4.21
CA ASN A 145 51.99 -1.74 4.37
C ASN A 145 51.00 -1.23 3.32
N ILE A 146 50.71 -2.03 2.29
CA ILE A 146 49.85 -1.65 1.16
C ILE A 146 48.46 -2.23 1.39
N THR A 147 47.48 -1.36 1.54
CA THR A 147 46.06 -1.72 1.59
C THR A 147 45.46 -1.51 0.20
N ASP A 148 45.00 -2.60 -0.44
CA ASP A 148 44.37 -2.55 -1.75
C ASP A 148 42.94 -1.98 -1.65
N LEU A 149 42.63 -0.97 -2.46
CA LEU A 149 41.33 -0.28 -2.46
C LEU A 149 40.53 -0.50 -3.75
N ARG A 150 41.04 -1.29 -4.71
CA ARG A 150 40.41 -1.49 -6.02
C ARG A 150 39.00 -2.08 -5.92
N LEU A 151 38.76 -2.95 -4.94
CA LEU A 151 37.45 -3.55 -4.68
C LEU A 151 36.49 -2.63 -3.91
N ASN A 152 36.97 -1.52 -3.34
CA ASN A 152 36.11 -0.58 -2.61
C ASN A 152 35.32 0.28 -3.61
N LYS A 153 34.01 0.05 -3.71
CA LYS A 153 33.09 0.72 -4.65
C LYS A 153 33.07 2.24 -4.48
N ASP A 154 33.25 2.75 -3.27
CA ASP A 154 33.15 4.19 -2.99
C ASP A 154 34.44 4.93 -3.37
N LEU A 155 35.59 4.23 -3.37
CA LEU A 155 36.91 4.81 -3.64
C LEU A 155 37.42 4.54 -5.06
N CYS A 156 37.26 3.32 -5.57
CA CYS A 156 37.67 2.93 -6.92
C CYS A 156 36.58 2.13 -7.63
N GLY A 157 36.31 0.92 -7.13
CA GLY A 157 35.41 -0.03 -7.75
C GLY A 157 36.03 -0.82 -8.91
N MET A 158 35.32 -1.86 -9.33
CA MET A 158 35.65 -2.64 -10.51
C MET A 158 34.75 -2.24 -11.66
N VAL A 159 35.33 -2.20 -12.87
CA VAL A 159 34.54 -1.98 -14.09
C VAL A 159 33.58 -3.16 -14.27
N HIS A 160 32.31 -2.84 -14.43
CA HIS A 160 31.27 -3.76 -14.85
C HIS A 160 30.39 -3.08 -15.92
N SER A 161 29.80 -3.89 -16.80
CA SER A 161 28.80 -3.40 -17.76
C SER A 161 27.47 -3.17 -17.03
N THR A 162 26.77 -2.06 -17.28
CA THR A 162 25.65 -1.59 -16.46
C THR A 162 24.25 -1.91 -16.99
N VAL A 163 24.05 -2.91 -17.84
CA VAL A 163 22.69 -3.44 -18.11
C VAL A 163 22.19 -4.29 -16.93
N ASP A 164 22.42 -3.83 -15.71
CA ASP A 164 22.05 -4.55 -14.46
C ASP A 164 21.49 -3.61 -13.38
N GLN A 165 21.32 -2.31 -13.68
CA GLN A 165 20.58 -1.40 -12.82
C GLN A 165 19.60 -0.58 -13.65
N VAL A 166 18.43 -1.16 -13.92
CA VAL A 166 17.23 -0.33 -14.07
C VAL A 166 17.08 0.40 -12.73
N ASP A 167 17.37 1.69 -12.70
CA ASP A 167 17.06 2.55 -11.55
C ASP A 167 15.54 2.63 -11.40
N THR A 168 14.99 1.65 -10.68
CA THR A 168 13.55 1.53 -10.42
C THR A 168 13.10 2.45 -9.28
N THR A 169 14.00 3.18 -8.63
CA THR A 169 13.69 4.05 -7.48
C THR A 169 12.61 5.06 -7.86
N THR A 170 12.70 5.62 -9.07
CA THR A 170 11.71 6.59 -9.59
C THR A 170 10.38 5.92 -9.93
N ILE A 171 10.39 4.73 -10.52
CA ILE A 171 9.19 3.94 -10.83
C ILE A 171 8.49 3.47 -9.54
N PHE A 172 9.27 3.07 -8.54
CA PHE A 172 8.78 2.64 -7.22
C PHE A 172 8.15 3.79 -6.45
N ASN A 173 8.73 5.00 -6.50
CA ASN A 173 8.12 6.20 -5.91
C ASN A 173 6.77 6.55 -6.56
N GLN A 174 6.66 6.41 -7.89
CA GLN A 174 5.39 6.61 -8.60
C GLN A 174 4.35 5.55 -8.20
N TYR A 175 4.75 4.28 -8.10
CA TYR A 175 3.88 3.20 -7.65
C TYR A 175 3.40 3.39 -6.20
N GLN A 176 4.30 3.80 -5.30
CA GLN A 176 3.96 4.08 -3.90
C GLN A 176 2.99 5.26 -3.78
N SER A 177 3.18 6.31 -4.58
CA SER A 177 2.26 7.45 -4.64
C SER A 177 0.88 7.03 -5.17
N TRP A 178 0.83 6.24 -6.25
CA TRP A 178 -0.43 5.69 -6.77
C TRP A 178 -1.14 4.81 -5.73
N PHE A 179 -0.41 3.91 -5.07
CA PHE A 179 -0.95 3.04 -4.03
C PHE A 179 -1.52 3.82 -2.85
N ASN A 180 -0.81 4.85 -2.38
CA ASN A 180 -1.27 5.69 -1.28
C ASN A 180 -2.54 6.48 -1.68
N ASN A 181 -2.58 7.06 -2.88
CA ASN A 181 -3.78 7.76 -3.38
C ASN A 181 -4.98 6.82 -3.52
N MET A 182 -4.77 5.61 -4.04
CA MET A 182 -5.84 4.62 -4.19
C MET A 182 -6.35 4.14 -2.84
N LYS A 183 -5.45 3.90 -1.87
CA LYS A 183 -5.81 3.53 -0.50
C LYS A 183 -6.67 4.61 0.16
N THR A 184 -6.23 5.87 0.14
CA THR A 184 -6.98 6.99 0.72
C THR A 184 -8.34 7.18 0.03
N GLY A 185 -8.40 7.06 -1.30
CA GLY A 185 -9.67 7.12 -2.02
C GLY A 185 -10.63 6.00 -1.62
N LYS A 186 -10.13 4.77 -1.44
CA LYS A 186 -10.95 3.62 -1.03
C LYS A 186 -11.40 3.69 0.43
N GLU A 187 -10.58 4.23 1.32
CA GLU A 187 -10.98 4.53 2.70
C GLU A 187 -12.13 5.56 2.73
N ALA A 188 -12.01 6.63 1.94
CA ALA A 188 -13.07 7.63 1.83
C ALA A 188 -14.37 7.07 1.20
N ASP A 189 -14.27 6.26 0.14
CA ASP A 189 -15.41 5.57 -0.46
C ASP A 189 -16.11 4.65 0.56
N PHE A 190 -15.33 3.90 1.34
CA PHE A 190 -15.86 3.01 2.37
C PHE A 190 -16.54 3.79 3.50
N ASP A 191 -15.94 4.87 3.98
CA ASP A 191 -16.50 5.71 5.04
C ASP A 191 -17.82 6.35 4.58
N GLN A 192 -17.90 6.82 3.33
CA GLN A 192 -19.13 7.36 2.74
C GLN A 192 -20.21 6.29 2.62
N TRP A 193 -19.87 5.10 2.11
CA TRP A 193 -20.80 3.99 2.04
C TRP A 193 -21.30 3.59 3.43
N PHE A 194 -20.40 3.45 4.41
CA PHE A 194 -20.75 3.08 5.78
C PHE A 194 -21.65 4.11 6.45
N GLN A 195 -21.37 5.41 6.27
CA GLN A 195 -22.23 6.49 6.74
C GLN A 195 -23.63 6.40 6.13
N SER A 196 -23.74 6.16 4.82
CA SER A 196 -25.05 6.03 4.16
C SER A 196 -25.90 4.89 4.74
N ILE A 197 -25.27 3.75 5.07
CA ILE A 197 -25.96 2.62 5.71
C ILE A 197 -26.37 2.98 7.14
N ARG A 198 -25.51 3.67 7.91
CA ARG A 198 -25.88 4.14 9.24
C ARG A 198 -27.07 5.10 9.21
N ASP A 199 -27.07 6.08 8.31
CA ASP A 199 -28.16 7.05 8.20
C ASP A 199 -29.50 6.39 7.86
N ILE A 200 -29.48 5.34 7.03
CA ILE A 200 -30.68 4.52 6.74
C ILE A 200 -31.19 3.82 8.01
N LEU A 201 -30.29 3.29 8.84
CA LEU A 201 -30.62 2.46 10.00
C LEU A 201 -30.97 3.26 11.25
N ASP A 202 -30.41 4.46 11.43
CA ASP A 202 -30.46 5.19 12.69
C ASP A 202 -31.89 5.67 13.03
N THR A 203 -32.46 6.56 12.22
CA THR A 203 -33.68 7.27 12.65
C THR A 203 -34.97 6.73 12.01
N ASN A 204 -34.94 6.37 10.73
CA ASN A 204 -36.16 5.97 10.01
C ASN A 204 -36.50 4.49 10.19
N ALA A 205 -35.52 3.60 10.23
CA ALA A 205 -35.77 2.17 10.37
C ALA A 205 -36.15 1.79 11.81
N ALA A 206 -35.39 2.26 12.81
CA ALA A 206 -35.68 1.99 14.22
C ALA A 206 -37.02 2.61 14.66
N GLY A 207 -37.30 3.86 14.26
CA GLY A 207 -38.58 4.52 14.56
C GLY A 207 -39.78 3.79 13.96
N ASN A 208 -39.67 3.34 12.70
CA ASN A 208 -40.75 2.57 12.06
C ASN A 208 -40.98 1.20 12.71
N LEU A 209 -39.91 0.50 13.11
CA LEU A 209 -40.04 -0.79 13.81
C LEU A 209 -40.66 -0.63 15.20
N GLN A 210 -40.29 0.44 15.93
CA GLN A 210 -40.92 0.74 17.22
C GLN A 210 -42.43 0.99 17.07
N ASN A 211 -42.83 1.78 16.07
CA ASN A 211 -44.24 2.00 15.78
C ASN A 211 -44.99 0.69 15.47
N GLN A 212 -44.38 -0.22 14.69
CA GLN A 212 -44.98 -1.53 14.40
C GLN A 212 -45.10 -2.43 15.64
N ILE A 213 -44.13 -2.38 16.56
CA ILE A 213 -44.18 -3.13 17.82
C ILE A 213 -45.30 -2.62 18.72
N ASP A 214 -45.45 -1.30 18.82
CA ASP A 214 -46.48 -0.66 19.65
C ASP A 214 -47.90 -1.00 19.14
N ASP A 215 -48.13 -1.00 17.83
CA ASP A 215 -49.40 -1.42 17.22
C ASP A 215 -49.74 -2.89 17.51
N LEU A 216 -48.75 -3.79 17.42
CA LEU A 216 -48.94 -5.20 17.73
C LEU A 216 -49.22 -5.44 19.23
N ALA A 217 -48.55 -4.70 20.12
CA ALA A 217 -48.75 -4.80 21.56
C ALA A 217 -50.16 -4.33 21.99
N GLN A 218 -50.69 -3.28 21.36
CA GLN A 218 -52.09 -2.87 21.57
C GLN A 218 -53.07 -3.96 21.16
N THR A 219 -52.83 -4.61 20.01
CA THR A 219 -53.71 -5.66 19.49
C THR A 219 -53.81 -6.88 20.43
N ASP A 220 -52.74 -7.29 21.12
CA ASP A 220 -52.78 -8.41 22.09
C ASP A 220 -53.50 -8.05 23.40
N THR A 221 -53.45 -6.78 23.81
CA THR A 221 -54.07 -6.31 25.07
C THR A 221 -55.60 -6.26 24.96
N GLU A 222 -56.13 -5.82 23.81
CA GLU A 222 -57.57 -5.77 23.59
C GLU A 222 -58.22 -7.15 23.46
N MET A 223 -57.47 -8.21 23.13
CA MET A 223 -58.03 -9.55 22.93
C MET A 223 -58.35 -10.33 24.21
N ARG A 224 -57.91 -9.88 25.40
CA ARG A 224 -57.85 -10.76 26.58
C ARG A 224 -58.96 -10.58 27.63
N GLU A 225 -59.77 -9.52 27.58
CA GLU A 225 -60.81 -9.29 28.59
C GLU A 225 -62.13 -8.79 27.98
N TYR A 226 -62.97 -9.73 27.53
CA TYR A 226 -64.33 -9.43 27.07
C TYR A 226 -65.38 -9.93 28.06
N SER A 227 -66.36 -9.07 28.35
CA SER A 227 -67.59 -9.45 29.05
C SER A 227 -68.63 -9.95 28.04
N MET A 228 -69.29 -11.07 28.34
CA MET A 228 -70.31 -11.68 27.47
C MET A 228 -71.73 -11.34 27.93
N TYR A 229 -72.56 -10.87 27.00
CA TYR A 229 -73.97 -10.57 27.20
C TYR A 229 -74.81 -11.39 26.21
N LYS A 230 -75.90 -12.01 26.68
CA LYS A 230 -76.80 -12.83 25.85
C LYS A 230 -78.21 -12.25 25.89
N SER A 231 -78.87 -12.16 24.73
CA SER A 231 -80.23 -11.64 24.60
C SER A 231 -81.01 -12.35 23.49
N GLY A 232 -82.32 -12.10 23.42
CA GLY A 232 -83.20 -12.73 22.43
C GLY A 232 -83.34 -14.24 22.63
N LYS A 233 -83.68 -14.68 23.84
CA LYS A 233 -83.93 -16.08 24.18
C LYS A 233 -85.21 -16.57 23.52
N ASP A 234 -85.14 -17.67 22.78
CA ASP A 234 -86.30 -18.32 22.17
C ASP A 234 -86.98 -19.32 23.14
N PRO A 235 -88.15 -19.90 22.79
CA PRO A 235 -88.87 -20.84 23.65
C PRO A 235 -88.08 -22.11 24.02
N ASP A 236 -87.17 -22.54 23.15
CA ASP A 236 -86.29 -23.69 23.35
C ASP A 236 -85.03 -23.34 24.18
N GLY A 237 -84.89 -22.06 24.54
CA GLY A 237 -83.86 -21.56 25.43
C GLY A 237 -82.56 -21.12 24.76
N ILE A 238 -82.53 -21.02 23.44
CA ILE A 238 -81.40 -20.53 22.67
C ILE A 238 -81.40 -19.00 22.63
N PHE A 239 -80.28 -18.38 22.98
CA PHE A 239 -80.10 -16.95 22.83
C PHE A 239 -79.64 -16.63 21.40
N THR A 240 -80.45 -15.87 20.68
CA THR A 240 -80.18 -15.51 19.28
C THR A 240 -79.14 -14.41 19.14
N THR A 241 -78.88 -13.61 20.17
CA THR A 241 -77.85 -12.56 20.14
C THR A 241 -76.85 -12.75 21.27
N VAL A 242 -75.56 -12.71 20.93
CA VAL A 242 -74.45 -12.67 21.87
C VAL A 242 -73.57 -11.45 21.56
N GLU A 243 -73.35 -10.62 22.57
CA GLU A 243 -72.50 -9.43 22.49
C GLU A 243 -71.28 -9.63 23.40
N LEU A 244 -70.09 -9.41 22.86
CA LEU A 244 -68.85 -9.29 23.62
C LEU A 244 -68.51 -7.81 23.75
N LYS A 245 -68.36 -7.33 24.98
CA LYS A 245 -67.98 -5.94 25.26
C LYS A 245 -66.60 -5.87 25.89
N ARG A 246 -65.83 -4.86 25.49
CA ARG A 246 -64.53 -4.53 26.10
C ARG A 246 -64.72 -4.11 27.56
N ALA A 247 -63.65 -4.08 28.34
CA ALA A 247 -63.68 -3.63 29.74
C ALA A 247 -64.27 -2.22 29.94
N ASN A 248 -64.11 -1.33 28.96
CA ASN A 248 -64.70 0.02 28.95
C ASN A 248 -66.21 0.04 28.60
N GLY A 249 -66.84 -1.11 28.35
CA GLY A 249 -68.26 -1.25 28.02
C GLY A 249 -68.61 -1.08 26.55
N THR A 250 -67.66 -0.73 25.68
CA THR A 250 -67.88 -0.62 24.22
C THR A 250 -68.06 -2.01 23.59
N LEU A 251 -68.89 -2.09 22.54
CA LEU A 251 -69.17 -3.34 21.83
C LEU A 251 -67.95 -3.73 20.99
N TYR A 252 -67.48 -4.96 21.12
CA TYR A 252 -66.41 -5.53 20.29
C TYR A 252 -66.95 -6.46 19.22
N LEU A 253 -67.79 -7.42 19.61
CA LEU A 253 -68.39 -8.40 18.72
C LEU A 253 -69.87 -8.51 18.99
N LYS A 254 -70.69 -8.47 17.94
CA LYS A 254 -72.09 -8.87 17.97
C LYS A 254 -72.30 -10.06 17.07
N SER A 255 -72.75 -11.17 17.66
CA SER A 255 -73.10 -12.40 16.98
C SER A 255 -74.61 -12.59 17.01
N VAL A 256 -75.23 -12.64 15.84
CA VAL A 256 -76.68 -12.79 15.69
C VAL A 256 -76.99 -14.06 14.92
N LEU A 257 -77.79 -14.95 15.51
CA LEU A 257 -78.41 -16.09 14.85
C LEU A 257 -79.68 -15.63 14.14
N SER A 258 -79.82 -16.01 12.88
CA SER A 258 -80.94 -15.64 12.01
C SER A 258 -81.20 -16.74 10.98
N SER A 259 -82.32 -16.63 10.28
CA SER A 259 -82.80 -17.61 9.29
C SER A 259 -83.07 -19.01 9.90
N GLY A 260 -83.82 -19.85 9.18
CA GLY A 260 -84.24 -21.15 9.70
C GLY A 260 -85.42 -21.07 10.67
N ILE A 261 -85.64 -22.13 11.44
CA ILE A 261 -86.75 -22.26 12.39
C ILE A 261 -86.16 -22.61 13.76
N ALA A 262 -86.58 -21.91 14.80
CA ALA A 262 -86.13 -22.17 16.17
C ALA A 262 -86.32 -23.66 16.54
N PRO A 263 -85.33 -24.30 17.19
CA PRO A 263 -84.03 -23.77 17.64
C PRO A 263 -82.89 -23.83 16.59
N LEU A 264 -83.18 -24.27 15.36
CA LEU A 264 -82.20 -24.57 14.30
C LEU A 264 -81.96 -23.39 13.36
N TYR A 265 -81.28 -22.35 13.87
CA TYR A 265 -80.93 -21.16 13.07
C TYR A 265 -79.80 -21.44 12.07
N THR A 266 -80.08 -21.26 10.78
CA THR A 266 -79.17 -21.63 9.68
C THR A 266 -78.12 -20.57 9.34
N THR A 267 -78.19 -19.39 9.94
CA THR A 267 -77.24 -18.30 9.67
C THR A 267 -76.74 -17.68 10.97
N ARG A 268 -75.43 -17.43 11.06
CA ARG A 268 -74.84 -16.56 12.09
C ARG A 268 -74.13 -15.39 11.44
N THR A 269 -74.48 -14.18 11.84
CA THR A 269 -73.77 -12.96 11.44
C THR A 269 -72.92 -12.49 12.61
N ALA A 270 -71.60 -12.50 12.43
CA ALA A 270 -70.63 -11.94 13.36
C ALA A 270 -70.17 -10.57 12.86
N THR A 271 -70.34 -9.54 13.67
CA THR A 271 -69.97 -8.15 13.35
C THR A 271 -69.00 -7.65 14.40
N TRP A 272 -67.81 -7.24 13.98
CA TRP A 272 -66.80 -6.66 14.85
C TRP A 272 -66.75 -5.15 14.69
N TYR A 273 -66.55 -4.46 15.80
CA TYR A 273 -66.61 -3.00 15.89
C TYR A 273 -65.29 -2.41 16.36
N GLU A 274 -64.94 -1.25 15.81
CA GLU A 274 -63.77 -0.46 16.18
C GLU A 274 -63.83 -0.07 17.67
N ASN A 275 -62.77 0.60 18.15
CA ASN A 275 -62.66 1.01 19.55
C ASN A 275 -63.76 1.98 20.03
N ASP A 276 -64.45 2.65 19.11
CA ASP A 276 -65.63 3.48 19.42
C ASP A 276 -66.89 2.65 19.76
N GLY A 277 -66.88 1.34 19.50
CA GLY A 277 -67.99 0.43 19.73
C GLY A 277 -69.18 0.58 18.78
N THR A 278 -69.05 1.35 17.70
CA THR A 278 -70.14 1.67 16.76
C THR A 278 -69.74 1.51 15.30
N THR A 279 -68.51 1.83 14.92
CA THR A 279 -68.00 1.67 13.56
C THR A 279 -67.69 0.20 13.30
N ILE A 280 -68.24 -0.37 12.24
CA ILE A 280 -68.00 -1.77 11.86
C ILE A 280 -66.69 -1.85 11.08
N TYR A 281 -65.71 -2.62 11.58
CA TYR A 281 -64.46 -2.88 10.83
C TYR A 281 -64.42 -4.23 10.14
N ARG A 282 -65.28 -5.16 10.56
CA ARG A 282 -65.37 -6.48 9.96
C ARG A 282 -66.76 -7.06 10.17
N GLN A 283 -67.30 -7.71 9.15
CA GLN A 283 -68.52 -8.50 9.26
C GLN A 283 -68.31 -9.81 8.51
N LYS A 284 -68.74 -10.92 9.12
CA LYS A 284 -68.67 -12.26 8.55
C LYS A 284 -70.01 -12.95 8.73
N VAL A 285 -70.46 -13.64 7.69
CA VAL A 285 -71.69 -14.43 7.72
C VAL A 285 -71.29 -15.90 7.66
N TYR A 286 -71.90 -16.71 8.50
CA TYR A 286 -71.64 -18.14 8.56
C TYR A 286 -72.93 -18.89 8.26
N SER A 287 -72.84 -19.88 7.38
CA SER A 287 -73.89 -20.86 7.14
C SER A 287 -73.77 -21.99 8.15
N ARG A 288 -74.89 -22.38 8.77
CA ARG A 288 -74.95 -23.40 9.82
C ARG A 288 -75.77 -24.59 9.34
N THR A 289 -75.22 -25.79 9.48
CA THR A 289 -75.90 -27.04 9.13
C THR A 289 -76.05 -27.93 10.36
N TYR A 290 -77.16 -28.67 10.40
CA TYR A 290 -77.55 -29.54 11.50
C TYR A 290 -77.76 -30.96 10.99
N ASP A 291 -77.52 -31.95 11.85
CA ASP A 291 -77.85 -33.35 11.53
C ASP A 291 -79.35 -33.64 11.76
N GLY A 292 -79.77 -34.87 11.44
CA GLY A 292 -81.15 -35.32 11.63
C GLY A 292 -81.63 -35.36 13.09
N SER A 293 -80.73 -35.18 14.07
CA SER A 293 -81.07 -35.07 15.49
C SER A 293 -81.20 -33.62 15.98
N GLY A 294 -80.93 -32.63 15.10
CA GLY A 294 -80.92 -31.21 15.43
C GLY A 294 -79.62 -30.72 16.07
N THR A 295 -78.55 -31.52 16.03
CA THR A 295 -77.23 -31.14 16.54
C THR A 295 -76.47 -30.34 15.47
N LEU A 296 -75.82 -29.24 15.85
CA LEU A 296 -75.03 -28.42 14.93
C LEU A 296 -73.80 -29.23 14.46
N VAL A 297 -73.67 -29.43 13.14
CA VAL A 297 -72.59 -30.22 12.52
C VAL A 297 -71.52 -29.34 11.92
N SER A 298 -71.90 -28.22 11.30
CA SER A 298 -70.92 -27.30 10.74
C SER A 298 -71.37 -25.85 10.82
N GLU A 299 -70.37 -24.97 10.87
CA GLU A 299 -70.53 -23.54 10.75
C GLU A 299 -69.41 -23.02 9.85
N VAL A 300 -69.76 -22.59 8.64
CA VAL A 300 -68.80 -22.30 7.57
C VAL A 300 -68.96 -20.86 7.11
N LEU A 301 -67.83 -20.16 6.94
CA LEU A 301 -67.78 -18.78 6.45
C LEU A 301 -68.33 -18.71 5.01
N VAL A 302 -69.25 -17.76 4.77
CA VAL A 302 -69.86 -17.44 3.47
C VAL A 302 -69.27 -16.14 2.92
#